data_AF-A0A2X2M8M4-F1
#
_entry.id   AF-A0A2X2M8M4-F1
#
_cell.length_a   1.000
_cell.length_b   1.000
_cell.length_c   1.000
_cell.angle_alpha   90.00
_cell.angle_beta   90.00
_cell.angle_gamma   90.00
#
_symmetry.space_group_name_H-M   'P 1'
#
loop_
_entity.id
_entity.type
_entity.pdbx_description
1 polymer ?
#
loop_
_entity_poly.entity_id
_entity_poly.type
_entity_poly.pdbx_seq_one_letter_code
_entity_poly.pdbx_strand_id
1 'polypeptide(L)'
;MNGESATQDIEQHFKDREILQSLKGMDKYIAKGIETKLDIVVADEKEQGVRKFLNLGHTFGHAVEYYHKIPHGHAVMVGIIYQFIVANALFDSKHDINHYIQYLIQLGYPLDMITDLDFETLYQYMLSDKKNDKQGVQMVLIRQFGDIVVQHVDQLTLQHACEQLKTYFK
;
A
#
# COMPACT_ATOMS: atom_id res chain seq x y z
N MET A 1 15.14 0.03 -4.90
CA MET A 1 14.69 1.26 -4.21
C MET A 1 14.14 0.85 -2.86
N ASN A 2 15.00 0.73 -1.86
CA ASN A 2 14.58 0.19 -0.57
C ASN A 2 14.92 1.21 0.52
N GLY A 3 13.98 1.41 1.44
CA GLY A 3 14.17 2.24 2.62
C GLY A 3 13.87 3.73 2.42
N GLU A 4 14.01 4.47 3.52
CA GLU A 4 13.54 5.85 3.68
C GLU A 4 14.15 6.82 2.65
N SER A 5 15.47 6.75 2.43
CA SER A 5 16.16 7.63 1.49
C SER A 5 15.66 7.43 0.04
N ALA A 6 15.32 6.20 -0.35
CA ALA A 6 14.80 5.94 -1.69
C ALA A 6 13.36 6.46 -1.85
N THR A 7 12.55 6.39 -0.79
CA THR A 7 11.22 7.01 -0.73
C THR A 7 11.32 8.53 -0.84
N GLN A 8 12.22 9.15 -0.07
CA GLN A 8 12.44 10.60 -0.13
C GLN A 8 12.99 11.05 -1.49
N ASP A 9 13.89 10.28 -2.15
CA ASP A 9 14.40 10.59 -3.50
C ASP A 9 13.27 10.63 -4.55
N ILE A 10 12.25 9.78 -4.44
CA ILE A 10 11.11 9.80 -5.38
C ILE A 10 10.09 10.88 -5.04
N GLU A 11 9.78 11.08 -3.75
CA GLU A 11 8.87 12.13 -3.29
C GLU A 11 9.38 13.54 -3.60
N GLN A 12 10.69 13.78 -3.46
CA GLN A 12 11.30 15.07 -3.81
C GLN A 12 11.27 15.35 -5.32
N HIS A 13 11.36 14.30 -6.14
CA HIS A 13 11.33 14.42 -7.59
C HIS A 13 9.91 14.57 -8.12
N PHE A 14 9.01 13.66 -7.78
CA PHE A 14 7.59 13.71 -8.15
C PHE A 14 6.76 14.35 -7.03
N LYS A 15 7.06 15.60 -6.71
CA LYS A 15 6.42 16.32 -5.59
C LYS A 15 4.99 16.81 -5.87
N ASP A 16 4.57 16.86 -7.13
CA ASP A 16 3.28 17.38 -7.53
C ASP A 16 2.79 16.79 -8.87
N ARG A 17 1.51 17.02 -9.16
CA ARG A 17 0.84 16.58 -10.38
C ARG A 17 1.50 17.11 -11.64
N GLU A 18 2.00 18.34 -11.65
CA GLU A 18 2.61 18.95 -12.84
C GLU A 18 3.86 18.17 -13.26
N ILE A 19 4.75 17.89 -12.32
CA ILE A 19 5.97 17.12 -12.59
C ILE A 19 5.63 15.68 -12.93
N LEU A 20 4.70 15.05 -12.19
CA LEU A 20 4.30 13.67 -12.47
C LEU A 20 3.72 13.54 -13.89
N GLN A 21 2.84 14.45 -14.32
CA GLN A 21 2.25 14.46 -15.66
C GLN A 21 3.27 14.75 -16.77
N SER A 22 4.35 15.47 -16.46
CA SER A 22 5.44 15.72 -17.42
C SER A 22 6.25 14.47 -17.76
N LEU A 23 6.19 13.43 -16.92
CA LEU A 23 6.99 12.20 -16.99
C LEU A 23 8.51 12.43 -16.97
N LYS A 24 8.97 13.65 -16.68
CA LYS A 24 10.39 13.99 -16.66
C LYS A 24 11.12 13.15 -15.63
N GLY A 25 12.11 12.37 -16.07
CA GLY A 25 12.90 11.51 -15.20
C GLY A 25 12.21 10.20 -14.81
N MET A 26 11.03 9.89 -15.34
CA MET A 26 10.29 8.65 -15.06
C MET A 26 11.12 7.40 -15.39
N ASP A 27 11.88 7.42 -16.49
CA ASP A 27 12.71 6.29 -16.93
C ASP A 27 13.69 5.81 -15.85
N LYS A 28 14.29 6.74 -15.08
CA LYS A 28 15.17 6.42 -13.95
C LYS A 28 14.43 5.59 -12.90
N TYR A 29 13.22 5.99 -12.54
CA TYR A 29 12.42 5.35 -11.50
C TYR A 29 11.78 4.04 -11.99
N ILE A 30 11.39 3.97 -13.27
CA ILE A 30 10.95 2.72 -13.92
C ILE A 30 12.10 1.70 -13.91
N ALA A 31 13.29 2.07 -14.37
CA ALA A 31 14.45 1.17 -14.41
C ALA A 31 14.80 0.65 -13.00
N LYS A 32 14.90 1.55 -12.02
CA LYS A 32 15.10 1.18 -10.61
C LYS A 32 14.01 0.25 -10.06
N GLY A 33 12.75 0.45 -10.45
CA GLY A 33 11.63 -0.41 -10.07
C GLY A 33 11.73 -1.81 -10.68
N ILE A 34 12.12 -1.89 -11.95
CA ILE A 34 12.39 -3.15 -12.65
C ILE A 34 13.53 -3.90 -11.97
N GLU A 35 14.65 -3.24 -11.69
CA GLU A 35 15.81 -3.84 -10.98
C GLU A 35 15.38 -4.39 -9.61
N THR A 36 14.64 -3.59 -8.82
CA THR A 36 14.15 -4.01 -7.49
C THR A 36 13.29 -5.26 -7.58
N LYS A 37 12.38 -5.32 -8.56
CA LYS A 37 11.52 -6.49 -8.77
C LYS A 37 12.33 -7.69 -9.27
N LEU A 38 13.29 -7.47 -10.17
CA LEU A 38 14.15 -8.51 -10.71
C LEU A 38 14.92 -9.21 -9.60
N ASP A 39 15.57 -8.45 -8.72
CA ASP A 39 16.35 -8.99 -7.60
C ASP A 39 15.48 -9.87 -6.68
N ILE A 40 14.27 -9.41 -6.37
CA ILE A 40 13.31 -10.13 -5.52
C ILE A 40 12.81 -11.41 -6.22
N VAL A 41 12.44 -11.34 -7.49
CA VAL A 41 11.90 -12.48 -8.24
C VAL A 41 12.98 -13.53 -8.51
N VAL A 42 14.23 -13.11 -8.77
CA VAL A 42 15.36 -14.03 -8.93
C VAL A 42 15.69 -14.73 -7.61
N ALA A 43 15.62 -14.01 -6.48
CA ALA A 43 15.86 -14.59 -5.16
C ALA A 43 14.74 -15.55 -4.71
N ASP A 44 13.50 -15.30 -5.11
CA ASP A 44 12.33 -16.07 -4.68
C ASP A 44 11.26 -16.18 -5.79
N GLU A 45 11.54 -17.01 -6.79
CA GLU A 45 10.66 -17.17 -7.95
C GLU A 45 9.27 -17.72 -7.56
N LYS A 46 9.19 -18.61 -6.56
CA LYS A 46 7.94 -19.31 -6.21
C LYS A 46 7.14 -18.65 -5.08
N GLU A 47 7.50 -17.42 -4.71
CA GLU A 47 6.81 -16.63 -3.68
C GLU A 47 6.69 -17.35 -2.33
N GLN A 48 7.77 -17.97 -1.88
CA GLN A 48 7.83 -18.66 -0.59
C GLN A 48 8.35 -17.78 0.55
N GLY A 49 8.96 -16.63 0.23
CA GLY A 49 9.55 -15.70 1.19
C GLY A 49 9.46 -14.25 0.73
N VAL A 50 10.59 -13.65 0.37
CA VAL A 50 10.72 -12.19 0.13
C VAL A 50 9.89 -11.66 -1.03
N ARG A 51 9.50 -12.51 -2.00
CA ARG A 51 8.64 -12.07 -3.11
C ARG A 51 7.25 -11.66 -2.64
N LYS A 52 6.80 -12.15 -1.47
CA LYS A 52 5.56 -11.68 -0.84
C LYS A 52 5.58 -10.17 -0.58
N PHE A 53 6.74 -9.55 -0.39
CA PHE A 53 6.84 -8.10 -0.15
C PHE A 53 6.38 -7.24 -1.34
N LEU A 54 6.41 -7.78 -2.56
CA LEU A 54 5.87 -7.09 -3.75
C LEU A 54 4.36 -6.88 -3.67
N ASN A 55 3.68 -7.59 -2.77
CA ASN A 55 2.25 -7.44 -2.52
C ASN A 55 1.93 -6.34 -1.49
N LEU A 56 2.85 -5.42 -1.21
CA LEU A 56 2.64 -4.26 -0.35
C LEU A 56 1.38 -3.47 -0.78
N GLY A 57 0.47 -3.23 0.15
CA GLY A 57 -0.80 -2.53 -0.11
C GLY A 57 -1.84 -3.31 -0.92
N HIS A 58 -1.49 -4.46 -1.51
CA HIS A 58 -2.40 -5.16 -2.43
C HIS A 58 -3.54 -5.89 -1.71
N THR A 59 -3.40 -6.28 -0.44
CA THR A 59 -4.49 -6.98 0.28
C THR A 59 -5.76 -6.11 0.35
N PHE A 60 -5.61 -4.85 0.77
CA PHE A 60 -6.73 -3.89 0.77
C PHE A 60 -6.99 -3.31 -0.63
N GLY A 61 -5.92 -3.05 -1.40
CA GLY A 61 -6.03 -2.52 -2.76
C GLY A 61 -6.85 -3.40 -3.69
N HIS A 62 -6.64 -4.71 -3.70
CA HIS A 62 -7.45 -5.62 -4.54
C HIS A 62 -8.93 -5.62 -4.14
N ALA A 63 -9.23 -5.53 -2.84
CA ALA A 63 -10.61 -5.45 -2.37
C ALA A 63 -11.30 -4.17 -2.86
N VAL A 64 -10.62 -3.03 -2.71
CA VAL A 64 -11.12 -1.72 -3.18
C VAL A 64 -11.25 -1.69 -4.70
N GLU A 65 -10.25 -2.17 -5.43
CA GLU A 65 -10.26 -2.26 -6.90
C GLU A 65 -11.45 -3.08 -7.39
N TYR A 66 -11.63 -4.28 -6.84
CA TYR A 66 -12.66 -5.18 -7.34
C TYR A 66 -14.06 -4.67 -7.02
N TYR A 67 -14.28 -4.08 -5.84
CA TYR A 67 -15.58 -3.58 -5.44
C TYR A 67 -15.94 -2.25 -6.11
N HIS A 68 -15.03 -1.27 -6.10
CA HIS A 68 -15.29 0.08 -6.63
C HIS A 68 -14.94 0.26 -8.11
N LYS A 69 -14.29 -0.73 -8.75
CA LYS A 69 -13.90 -0.69 -10.18
C LYS A 69 -13.02 0.51 -10.55
N ILE A 70 -12.12 0.88 -9.64
CA ILE A 70 -11.15 1.97 -9.84
C ILE A 70 -9.86 1.44 -10.49
N PRO A 71 -9.00 2.30 -11.07
CA PRO A 71 -7.75 1.83 -11.66
C PRO A 71 -6.84 1.18 -10.61
N HIS A 72 -6.20 0.07 -10.97
CA HIS A 72 -5.35 -0.73 -10.08
C HIS A 72 -4.38 0.12 -9.23
N GLY A 73 -3.59 1.00 -9.87
CA GLY A 73 -2.62 1.83 -9.17
C GLY A 73 -3.23 2.81 -8.15
N HIS A 74 -4.50 3.22 -8.32
CA HIS A 74 -5.19 4.03 -7.33
C HIS A 74 -5.54 3.19 -6.10
N ALA A 75 -6.06 1.99 -6.32
CA ALA A 75 -6.40 1.08 -5.23
C ALA A 75 -5.15 0.64 -4.44
N VAL A 76 -4.02 0.41 -5.13
CA VAL A 76 -2.73 0.12 -4.48
C VAL A 76 -2.31 1.26 -3.56
N MET A 77 -2.45 2.53 -3.97
CA MET A 77 -2.11 3.68 -3.13
C MET A 77 -2.99 3.76 -1.87
N VAL A 78 -4.30 3.54 -2.00
CA VAL A 78 -5.21 3.46 -0.84
C VAL A 78 -4.77 2.32 0.09
N GLY A 79 -4.42 1.16 -0.48
CA GLY A 79 -3.93 0.01 0.27
C GLY A 79 -2.59 0.22 0.97
N ILE A 80 -1.69 1.04 0.41
CA ILE A 80 -0.43 1.43 1.06
C ILE A 80 -0.72 2.28 2.32
N ILE A 81 -1.59 3.29 2.21
CA ILE A 81 -1.98 4.09 3.38
C ILE A 81 -2.62 3.19 4.44
N TYR A 82 -3.55 2.32 4.03
CA TYR A 82 -4.19 1.36 4.93
C TYR A 82 -3.17 0.47 5.66
N GLN A 83 -2.16 -0.04 4.94
CA GLN A 83 -1.06 -0.82 5.53
C GLN A 83 -0.28 -0.02 6.58
N PHE A 84 -0.02 1.27 6.37
CA PHE A 84 0.66 2.10 7.37
C PHE A 84 -0.19 2.30 8.63
N ILE A 85 -1.51 2.48 8.47
CA ILE A 85 -2.45 2.57 9.60
C ILE A 85 -2.45 1.26 10.40
N VAL A 86 -2.54 0.11 9.74
CA VAL A 86 -2.46 -1.21 10.40
C VAL A 86 -1.11 -1.38 11.12
N ALA A 87 0.00 -0.99 10.50
CA ALA A 87 1.33 -1.06 11.12
C ALA A 87 1.46 -0.16 12.35
N ASN A 88 0.81 1.01 12.37
CA ASN A 88 0.72 1.86 13.56
C ASN A 88 -0.09 1.19 14.66
N ALA A 89 -1.23 0.58 14.35
CA ALA A 89 -2.08 -0.10 15.33
C ALA A 89 -1.39 -1.31 15.98
N LEU A 90 -0.63 -2.09 15.21
CA LEU A 90 -0.02 -3.33 15.69
C LEU A 90 1.35 -3.15 16.36
N PHE A 91 2.16 -2.21 15.87
CA PHE A 91 3.57 -2.10 16.26
C PHE A 91 3.96 -0.73 16.80
N ASP A 92 3.02 0.21 16.88
CA ASP A 92 3.28 1.61 17.23
C ASP A 92 4.36 2.27 16.35
N SER A 93 4.33 1.93 15.05
CA SER A 93 5.36 2.26 14.05
C SER A 93 5.59 3.76 13.79
N LYS A 94 4.72 4.64 14.29
CA LYS A 94 4.76 6.11 14.12
C LYS A 94 4.81 6.59 12.66
N HIS A 95 4.24 5.84 11.71
CA HIS A 95 4.11 6.31 10.33
C HIS A 95 3.25 7.57 10.26
N ASP A 96 3.76 8.60 9.59
CA ASP A 96 3.02 9.85 9.36
C ASP A 96 1.98 9.66 8.24
N ILE A 97 0.75 9.35 8.65
CA ILE A 97 -0.35 9.09 7.71
C ILE A 97 -0.73 10.38 6.94
N ASN A 98 -0.64 11.55 7.59
CA ASN A 98 -0.97 12.82 6.94
C ASN A 98 0.04 13.16 5.85
N HIS A 99 1.33 12.88 6.06
CA HIS A 99 2.37 13.01 5.03
C HIS A 99 1.98 12.25 3.75
N TYR A 100 1.67 10.96 3.86
CA TYR A 100 1.34 10.14 2.69
C TYR A 100 0.04 10.56 2.01
N ILE A 101 -0.99 10.95 2.78
CA ILE A 101 -2.24 11.48 2.21
C ILE A 101 -1.97 12.79 1.46
N GLN A 102 -1.22 13.71 2.06
CA GLN A 102 -0.88 15.00 1.45
C GLN A 102 -0.08 14.81 0.15
N TYR A 103 0.81 13.82 0.12
CA TYR A 103 1.56 13.45 -1.09
C TYR A 103 0.62 12.97 -2.21
N LEU A 104 -0.33 12.07 -1.93
CA LEU A 104 -1.32 11.63 -2.93
C LEU A 104 -2.20 12.78 -3.44
N ILE A 105 -2.59 13.70 -2.56
CA ILE A 105 -3.35 14.90 -2.93
C ILE A 105 -2.52 15.78 -3.88
N GLN A 106 -1.24 16.03 -3.57
CA GLN A 106 -0.34 16.82 -4.43
C GLN A 106 -0.13 16.19 -5.81
N LEU A 107 -0.08 14.86 -5.87
CA LEU A 107 -0.01 14.10 -7.12
C LEU A 107 -1.33 14.09 -7.91
N GLY A 108 -2.44 14.49 -7.29
CA GLY A 108 -3.75 14.59 -7.94
C GLY A 108 -4.52 13.27 -8.00
N TYR A 109 -4.30 12.36 -7.05
CA TYR A 109 -5.12 11.15 -6.92
C TYR A 109 -6.56 11.50 -6.47
N PRO A 110 -7.60 10.94 -7.10
CA PRO A 110 -8.95 10.96 -6.54
C PRO A 110 -9.01 10.06 -5.30
N LEU A 111 -9.43 10.63 -4.17
CA LEU A 111 -9.52 9.97 -2.86
C LEU A 111 -10.93 10.09 -2.25
N ASP A 112 -11.87 10.66 -3.00
CA ASP A 112 -13.26 10.88 -2.62
C ASP A 112 -14.01 9.58 -2.32
N MET A 113 -13.67 8.48 -2.97
CA MET A 113 -14.30 7.18 -2.70
C MET A 113 -14.03 6.62 -1.30
N ILE A 114 -13.02 7.16 -0.59
CA ILE A 114 -12.61 6.63 0.72
C ILE A 114 -13.73 6.80 1.76
N THR A 115 -14.53 7.87 1.68
CA THR A 115 -15.63 8.10 2.64
C THR A 115 -16.72 7.03 2.56
N ASP A 116 -16.87 6.40 1.40
CA ASP A 116 -17.93 5.45 1.09
C ASP A 116 -17.49 3.98 1.19
N LEU A 117 -16.26 3.72 1.65
CA LEU A 117 -15.77 2.35 1.84
C LEU A 117 -16.64 1.61 2.86
N ASP A 118 -17.15 0.45 2.45
CA ASP A 118 -17.87 -0.50 3.31
C ASP A 118 -16.92 -1.64 3.72
N PHE A 119 -16.48 -1.62 4.97
CA PHE A 119 -15.49 -2.57 5.47
C PHE A 119 -15.98 -4.02 5.36
N GLU A 120 -17.24 -4.30 5.67
CA GLU A 120 -17.77 -5.67 5.66
C GLU A 120 -17.70 -6.28 4.25
N THR A 121 -18.10 -5.51 3.24
CA THR A 121 -17.98 -5.96 1.85
C THR A 121 -16.52 -6.11 1.42
N LEU A 122 -15.66 -5.15 1.76
CA LEU A 122 -14.23 -5.22 1.42
C LEU A 122 -13.53 -6.41 2.09
N TYR A 123 -13.90 -6.72 3.33
CA TYR A 123 -13.33 -7.83 4.09
C TYR A 123 -13.60 -9.19 3.42
N GLN A 124 -14.78 -9.40 2.83
CA GLN A 124 -15.07 -10.61 2.05
C GLN A 124 -14.13 -10.77 0.84
N TYR A 125 -13.78 -9.66 0.19
CA TYR A 125 -12.78 -9.68 -0.88
C TYR A 125 -11.36 -9.91 -0.34
N MET A 126 -11.01 -9.31 0.80
CA MET A 126 -9.71 -9.53 1.45
C MET A 126 -9.52 -10.99 1.83
N LEU A 127 -10.56 -11.69 2.30
CA LEU A 127 -10.54 -13.12 2.62
C LEU A 127 -10.22 -14.00 1.40
N SER A 128 -10.53 -13.53 0.19
CA SER A 128 -10.27 -14.24 -1.07
C SER A 128 -8.88 -14.01 -1.65
N ASP A 129 -8.03 -13.20 -1.00
CA ASP A 129 -6.64 -12.97 -1.44
C ASP A 129 -5.86 -14.30 -1.38
N LYS A 130 -5.12 -14.59 -2.46
CA LYS A 130 -4.34 -15.83 -2.63
C LYS A 130 -3.26 -16.05 -1.57
N LYS A 131 -2.89 -15.01 -0.82
CA LYS A 131 -1.91 -15.06 0.28
C LYS A 131 -2.49 -15.61 1.58
N ASN A 132 -3.82 -15.67 1.70
CA ASN A 132 -4.45 -16.11 2.93
C ASN A 132 -4.28 -17.61 3.13
N ASP A 133 -4.12 -18.00 4.39
CA ASP A 133 -4.20 -19.39 4.82
C ASP A 133 -5.46 -19.57 5.68
N LYS A 134 -5.63 -20.75 6.30
CA LYS A 134 -6.82 -21.07 7.11
C LYS A 134 -7.03 -20.15 8.32
N GLN A 135 -6.03 -19.35 8.72
CA GLN A 135 -6.09 -18.48 9.89
C GLN A 135 -6.69 -17.10 9.58
N GLY A 136 -6.78 -16.69 8.31
CA GLY A 136 -7.41 -15.43 7.90
C GLY A 136 -6.56 -14.59 6.96
N VAL A 137 -6.73 -13.27 7.07
CA VAL A 137 -6.12 -12.29 6.16
C VAL A 137 -4.64 -12.10 6.48
N GLN A 138 -3.77 -12.35 5.50
CA GLN A 138 -2.35 -11.96 5.57
C GLN A 138 -2.10 -10.60 4.92
N MET A 139 -1.32 -9.77 5.61
CA MET A 139 -0.87 -8.48 5.10
C MET A 139 0.65 -8.39 5.07
N VAL A 140 1.15 -7.68 4.05
CA VAL A 140 2.51 -7.16 4.02
C VAL A 140 2.52 -5.82 4.74
N LEU A 141 3.28 -5.71 5.83
CA LEU A 141 3.34 -4.53 6.69
C LEU A 141 4.76 -4.03 6.81
N ILE A 142 4.94 -2.71 6.69
CA ILE A 142 6.21 -2.04 6.98
C ILE A 142 6.18 -1.64 8.45
N ARG A 143 6.99 -2.28 9.31
CA ARG A 143 7.17 -1.84 10.71
C ARG A 143 7.98 -0.55 10.76
N GLN A 144 9.05 -0.52 9.99
CA GLN A 144 9.87 0.65 9.73
C GLN A 144 10.57 0.43 8.39
N PHE A 145 11.16 1.48 7.81
CA PHE A 145 11.89 1.34 6.56
C PHE A 145 13.00 0.27 6.66
N GLY A 146 12.99 -0.68 5.72
CA GLY A 146 13.92 -1.83 5.72
C GLY A 146 13.45 -3.02 6.56
N ASP A 147 12.37 -2.90 7.34
CA ASP A 147 11.76 -3.99 8.12
C ASP A 147 10.32 -4.23 7.67
N ILE A 148 10.15 -5.22 6.79
CA ILE A 148 8.86 -5.63 6.23
C ILE A 148 8.53 -7.02 6.77
N VAL A 149 7.31 -7.17 7.27
CA VAL A 149 6.78 -8.45 7.76
C VAL A 149 5.55 -8.87 6.98
N VAL A 150 5.33 -10.18 6.92
CA VAL A 150 4.08 -10.77 6.43
C VAL A 150 3.46 -11.53 7.59
N GLN A 151 2.28 -11.11 8.03
CA GLN A 151 1.60 -11.74 9.14
C GLN A 151 0.09 -11.64 9.02
N HIS A 152 -0.59 -12.48 9.80
CA HIS A 152 -2.03 -12.42 9.98
C HIS A 152 -2.45 -11.17 10.75
N VAL A 153 -3.58 -10.60 10.35
CA VAL A 153 -4.20 -9.47 11.03
C VAL A 153 -5.66 -9.83 11.29
N ASP A 154 -6.09 -9.69 12.54
CA ASP A 154 -7.46 -9.99 12.93
C ASP A 154 -8.45 -8.97 12.35
N GLN A 155 -9.69 -9.41 12.15
CA GLN A 155 -10.74 -8.57 11.55
C GLN A 155 -10.99 -7.27 12.33
N LEU A 156 -10.86 -7.27 13.67
CA LEU A 156 -11.11 -6.10 14.49
C LEU A 156 -10.06 -5.01 14.22
N THR A 157 -8.78 -5.39 14.17
CA THR A 157 -7.70 -4.47 13.77
C THR A 157 -7.93 -3.93 12.36
N LEU A 158 -8.31 -4.79 11.42
CA LEU A 158 -8.58 -4.39 10.03
C LEU A 158 -9.76 -3.40 9.94
N GLN A 159 -10.82 -3.64 10.72
CA GLN A 159 -11.99 -2.78 10.78
C GLN A 159 -11.64 -1.40 11.32
N HIS A 160 -10.96 -1.34 12.47
CA HIS A 160 -10.54 -0.07 13.07
C HIS A 160 -9.60 0.71 12.14
N ALA A 161 -8.69 0.03 11.43
CA ALA A 161 -7.83 0.68 10.45
C ALA A 161 -8.64 1.28 9.29
N CYS A 162 -9.71 0.61 8.84
CA CYS A 162 -10.58 1.13 7.79
C CYS A 162 -11.40 2.33 8.29
N GLU A 163 -11.93 2.25 9.51
CA GLU A 163 -12.64 3.35 10.15
C GLU A 163 -11.73 4.57 10.34
N GLN A 164 -10.50 4.35 10.82
CA GLN A 164 -9.49 5.40 10.95
C GLN A 164 -9.14 6.02 9.60
N LEU A 165 -8.92 5.21 8.56
CA LEU A 165 -8.66 5.71 7.20
C LEU A 165 -9.77 6.68 6.76
N LYS A 166 -11.04 6.32 6.99
CA LYS A 166 -12.19 7.19 6.66
C LYS A 166 -12.16 8.53 7.40
N THR A 167 -11.58 8.61 8.60
CA THR A 167 -11.54 9.88 9.37
C THR A 167 -10.66 10.95 8.74
N TYR A 168 -9.65 10.59 7.95
CA TYR A 168 -8.80 11.56 7.26
C TYR A 168 -9.49 12.27 6.08
N PHE A 169 -10.66 11.78 5.67
CA PHE A 169 -11.41 12.29 4.51
C PHE A 169 -12.82 12.79 4.87
N LYS A 170 -13.11 12.93 6.17
CA LYS A 170 -14.31 13.58 6.70
C LYS A 170 -14.03 15.04 7.00
#